data_AF-A0A965K1C2-F1
#
_entry.id   AF-A0A965K1C2-F1
#
_cell.length_a   1.000
_cell.length_b   1.000
_cell.length_c   1.000
_cell.angle_alpha   90.00
_cell.angle_beta   90.00
_cell.angle_gamma   90.00
#
_symmetry.space_group_name_H-M   'P 1'
#
loop_
_entity.id
_entity.type
_entity.pdbx_description
1 polymer ?
#
loop_
_entity_poly.entity_id
_entity_poly.type
_entity_poly.pdbx_seq_one_letter_code
_entity_poly.pdbx_strand_id
1 'polypeptide(L)'
;MSKADYNASVGSGLSRIGVNKEEKWNINLFANTDKKTGKPKQKLDEHLVKVSEYGLKISQSLSRFATEMDFAYDIKSLKQKSPKGFEWQDKAVAKIDEFKKQNSNHKDCGYFVVNIASTGCGKTIANAKVMQALSEDSESLRFILALGLRTLTLQTGDEYREKIGLGKDELAVLIGSSAIKELHEKAKKEDKEEITFEEIGSESLEELILEDLDYSDSPTADFLDAIIPKNNANKLKAFLYKPVLACTIDHIMSATETTRGGKYILPCLRLLSSDLVIDEIDDFNEKDLVAIGRLIHLAAMLGRKVMISSATIPPSLAEGFFNAYQEGWKIHANFKQTNQNIACIWIDEFNSEVELIDKNESLMACDSYKNFHQKFIAKRITNLEKQPTGRKGFIVKVDELLFEKTDQQKKYFEKVRQTAIKLHQQHNIVDTKTGKLVSFGVIRMANIPPCIELTRYLLETTWEENFAPKIMA
;
A
#
# COMPACT_ATOMS: atom_id res chain seq x y z
N MET A 1 -14.75 9.51 15.48
CA MET A 1 -13.96 10.36 16.41
C MET A 1 -13.14 11.36 15.61
N SER A 2 -13.21 12.66 15.89
CA SER A 2 -12.50 13.66 15.08
C SER A 2 -11.07 13.91 15.57
N LYS A 3 -10.21 14.50 14.72
CA LYS A 3 -8.87 14.89 15.15
C LYS A 3 -8.87 16.06 16.15
N ALA A 4 -9.88 16.91 16.09
CA ALA A 4 -10.06 18.01 17.02
C ALA A 4 -10.36 17.50 18.45
N ASP A 5 -11.20 16.47 18.54
CA ASP A 5 -11.49 15.72 19.77
C ASP A 5 -10.22 15.10 20.36
N TYR A 6 -9.43 14.42 19.54
CA TYR A 6 -8.13 13.88 19.95
C TYR A 6 -7.21 14.94 20.57
N ASN A 7 -7.03 16.08 19.89
CA ASN A 7 -6.14 17.14 20.37
C ASN A 7 -6.68 17.80 21.66
N ALA A 8 -8.00 17.94 21.79
CA ALA A 8 -8.63 18.46 23.00
C ALA A 8 -8.46 17.52 24.21
N SER A 9 -8.52 16.20 24.00
CA SER A 9 -8.36 15.18 25.05
C SER A 9 -6.91 15.03 25.54
N VAL A 10 -5.93 15.13 24.64
CA VAL A 10 -4.49 15.08 24.99
C VAL A 10 -4.05 16.36 25.71
N GLY A 11 -4.62 17.52 25.34
CA GLY A 11 -4.25 18.84 25.83
C GLY A 11 -4.63 19.11 27.30
N SER A 12 -3.98 18.45 28.26
CA SER A 12 -3.92 18.94 29.64
C SER A 12 -2.75 19.93 29.79
N GLY A 13 -3.05 21.22 29.70
CA GLY A 13 -2.11 22.28 30.10
C GLY A 13 -1.24 22.89 29.00
N LEU A 14 -1.81 23.25 27.85
CA LEU A 14 -1.16 24.23 26.97
C LEU A 14 -1.42 25.65 27.48
N SER A 15 -0.33 26.36 27.72
CA SER A 15 -0.25 27.75 28.14
C SER A 15 -1.14 28.66 27.30
N ARG A 16 -1.90 29.48 28.03
CA ARG A 16 -2.61 30.69 27.61
C ARG A 16 -1.89 31.42 26.47
N ILE A 17 -2.46 31.38 25.28
CA ILE A 17 -2.22 32.42 24.29
C ILE A 17 -3.60 32.92 23.85
N GLY A 18 -3.96 34.10 24.36
CA GLY A 18 -4.94 34.97 23.71
C GLY A 18 -6.28 35.18 24.40
N VAL A 19 -6.73 34.33 25.34
CA VAL A 19 -8.00 34.56 26.04
C VAL A 19 -7.75 35.23 27.39
N ASN A 20 -7.85 36.55 27.38
CA ASN A 20 -7.99 37.35 28.59
C ASN A 20 -9.40 37.12 29.16
N LYS A 21 -9.51 36.26 30.18
CA LYS A 21 -10.42 36.32 31.34
C LYS A 21 -10.76 34.90 31.80
N GLU A 22 -10.93 34.80 33.12
CA GLU A 22 -11.43 33.65 33.84
C GLU A 22 -12.72 33.08 33.21
N GLU A 23 -12.61 32.15 32.27
CA GLU A 23 -13.73 31.26 31.96
C GLU A 23 -13.90 30.34 33.16
N LYS A 24 -14.75 30.76 34.10
CA LYS A 24 -15.37 29.84 35.04
C LYS A 24 -16.19 28.88 34.19
N TRP A 25 -15.64 27.72 33.91
CA TRP A 25 -16.37 26.56 33.41
C TRP A 25 -17.51 26.27 34.38
N ASN A 26 -18.73 26.63 33.99
CA ASN A 26 -19.89 26.72 34.88
C ASN A 26 -20.69 25.41 34.92
N ILE A 27 -20.37 24.44 34.06
CA ILE A 27 -21.04 23.15 34.04
C ILE A 27 -20.39 22.22 35.09
N ASN A 28 -21.23 21.46 35.82
CA ASN A 28 -20.82 20.44 36.80
C ASN A 28 -20.74 19.03 36.18
N LEU A 29 -20.57 18.95 34.87
CA LEU A 29 -20.42 17.73 34.09
C LEU A 29 -18.98 17.63 33.61
N PHE A 30 -18.49 16.40 33.51
CA PHE A 30 -17.13 16.10 33.06
C PHE A 30 -17.16 15.38 31.72
N ALA A 31 -16.17 15.65 30.87
CA ALA A 31 -16.04 15.01 29.56
C ALA A 31 -15.26 13.70 29.63
N ASN A 32 -14.19 13.66 30.43
CA ASN A 32 -13.28 12.51 30.49
C ASN A 32 -12.66 12.34 31.89
N THR A 33 -12.00 11.20 32.07
CA THR A 33 -11.26 10.85 33.29
C THR A 33 -9.78 10.62 32.99
N ASP A 34 -8.93 10.84 33.98
CA ASP A 34 -7.50 10.58 33.86
C ASP A 34 -7.22 9.07 33.94
N LYS A 35 -6.55 8.52 32.91
CA LYS A 35 -6.30 7.08 32.80
C LYS A 35 -5.48 6.49 33.96
N LYS A 36 -4.60 7.28 34.60
CA LYS A 36 -3.73 6.80 35.68
C LYS A 36 -4.42 6.83 37.04
N THR A 37 -5.29 7.81 37.24
CA THR A 37 -5.89 8.09 38.56
C THR A 37 -7.38 7.77 38.64
N GLY A 38 -8.05 7.57 37.50
CA GLY A 38 -9.50 7.35 37.40
C GLY A 38 -10.36 8.57 37.75
N LYS A 39 -9.74 9.71 38.06
CA LYS A 39 -10.44 10.91 38.51
C LYS A 39 -10.95 11.74 37.33
N PRO A 40 -12.07 12.48 37.48
CA PRO A 40 -12.51 13.43 36.47
C PRO A 40 -11.40 14.43 36.13
N LYS A 41 -11.09 14.57 34.84
CA LYS A 41 -9.93 15.33 34.35
C LYS A 41 -10.32 16.68 33.75
N GLN A 42 -11.38 16.70 32.94
CA GLN A 42 -11.79 17.88 32.17
C GLN A 42 -13.30 18.12 32.27
N LYS A 43 -13.71 19.38 32.40
CA LYS A 43 -15.15 19.73 32.36
C LYS A 43 -15.71 19.64 30.95
N LEU A 44 -17.02 19.45 30.84
CA LEU A 44 -17.68 19.26 29.55
C LEU A 44 -17.66 20.52 28.66
N ASP A 45 -17.99 21.68 29.23
CA ASP A 45 -17.90 22.98 28.53
C ASP A 45 -16.47 23.29 28.09
N GLU A 46 -15.48 23.06 28.97
CA GLU A 46 -14.06 23.19 28.65
C GLU A 46 -13.67 22.33 27.44
N HIS A 47 -14.10 21.07 27.42
CA HIS A 47 -13.78 20.14 26.34
C HIS A 47 -14.43 20.57 25.01
N LEU A 48 -15.72 20.88 25.02
CA LEU A 48 -16.46 21.26 23.81
C LEU A 48 -15.90 22.53 23.16
N VAL A 49 -15.53 23.55 23.96
CA VAL A 49 -14.91 24.77 23.45
C VAL A 49 -13.55 24.46 22.81
N LYS A 50 -12.71 23.66 23.47
CA LYS A 50 -11.41 23.26 22.91
C LYS A 50 -11.56 22.44 21.62
N VAL A 51 -12.51 21.52 21.55
CA VAL A 51 -12.80 20.77 20.31
C VAL A 51 -13.19 21.72 19.18
N SER A 52 -14.04 22.71 19.46
CA SER A 52 -14.41 23.73 18.47
C SER A 52 -13.20 24.54 17.98
N GLU A 53 -12.34 25.00 18.89
CA GLU A 53 -11.12 25.74 18.56
C GLU A 53 -10.15 24.92 17.72
N TYR A 54 -9.91 23.65 18.09
CA TYR A 54 -9.08 22.76 17.28
C TYR A 54 -9.74 22.46 15.93
N GLY A 55 -11.06 22.28 15.89
CA GLY A 55 -11.82 22.08 14.66
C GLY A 55 -11.61 23.23 13.67
N LEU A 56 -11.68 24.47 14.16
CA LEU A 56 -11.41 25.67 13.35
C LEU A 56 -9.97 25.70 12.83
N LYS A 57 -8.97 25.48 13.71
CA LYS A 57 -7.55 25.48 13.32
C LYS A 57 -7.24 24.41 12.26
N ILE A 58 -7.77 23.20 12.45
CA ILE A 58 -7.58 22.09 11.51
C ILE A 58 -8.26 22.41 10.17
N SER A 59 -9.49 22.91 10.19
CA SER A 59 -10.22 23.30 8.98
C SER A 59 -9.47 24.35 8.17
N GLN A 60 -8.89 25.36 8.83
CA GLN A 60 -8.08 26.40 8.18
C GLN A 60 -6.74 25.86 7.64
N SER A 61 -6.22 24.76 8.18
CA SER A 61 -4.95 24.15 7.77
C SER A 61 -5.11 23.06 6.72
N LEU A 62 -6.33 22.54 6.51
CA LEU A 62 -6.56 21.36 5.67
C LEU A 62 -6.23 21.61 4.19
N SER A 63 -6.47 22.82 3.69
CA SER A 63 -6.10 23.20 2.31
C SER A 63 -4.59 23.07 2.07
N ARG A 64 -3.77 23.31 3.10
CA ARG A 64 -2.31 23.27 3.03
C ARG A 64 -1.78 21.85 2.82
N PHE A 65 -2.53 20.80 3.18
CA PHE A 65 -2.16 19.42 2.84
C PHE A 65 -2.12 19.18 1.34
N ALA A 66 -2.94 19.88 0.57
CA ALA A 66 -2.96 19.71 -0.87
C ALA A 66 -1.81 20.45 -1.57
N THR A 67 -1.23 21.49 -0.95
CA THR A 67 -0.34 22.45 -1.62
C THR A 67 1.03 22.65 -0.98
N GLU A 68 1.20 22.35 0.30
CA GLU A 68 2.42 22.67 1.08
C GLU A 68 3.13 21.43 1.65
N MET A 69 2.80 20.24 1.13
CA MET A 69 3.48 18.99 1.49
C MET A 69 4.77 18.83 0.71
N ASP A 70 5.70 18.04 1.25
CA ASP A 70 7.00 17.81 0.63
C ASP A 70 6.93 16.86 -0.57
N PHE A 71 7.84 17.05 -1.52
CA PHE A 71 8.00 16.24 -2.73
C PHE A 71 9.45 15.84 -2.89
N ALA A 72 9.69 14.65 -3.45
CA ALA A 72 11.03 14.24 -3.86
C ALA A 72 11.28 14.79 -5.27
N TYR A 73 12.45 15.41 -5.45
CA TYR A 73 12.89 16.03 -6.70
C TYR A 73 14.23 15.45 -7.13
N ASP A 74 14.62 15.69 -8.39
CA ASP A 74 15.96 15.34 -8.90
C ASP A 74 16.40 13.89 -8.65
N ILE A 75 15.43 12.97 -8.67
CA ILE A 75 15.66 11.53 -8.47
C ILE A 75 16.41 10.98 -9.69
N LYS A 76 17.75 10.96 -9.60
CA LYS A 76 18.66 10.66 -10.71
C LYS A 76 18.36 9.32 -11.39
N SER A 77 18.06 8.30 -10.60
CA SER A 77 17.68 6.95 -11.05
C SER A 77 16.43 6.95 -11.95
N LEU A 78 15.46 7.83 -11.70
CA LEU A 78 14.25 7.95 -12.52
C LEU A 78 14.48 8.79 -13.79
N LYS A 79 15.36 9.80 -13.73
CA LYS A 79 15.74 10.62 -14.89
C LYS A 79 16.66 9.86 -15.88
N GLN A 80 17.36 8.83 -15.43
CA GLN A 80 18.23 8.01 -16.27
C GLN A 80 17.44 7.11 -17.23
N LYS A 81 17.99 6.98 -18.45
CA LYS A 81 17.49 6.04 -19.46
C LYS A 81 17.50 4.63 -18.88
N SER A 82 16.40 3.91 -19.09
CA SER A 82 16.27 2.55 -18.59
C SER A 82 17.32 1.62 -19.20
N PRO A 83 17.84 0.66 -18.41
CA PRO A 83 18.80 -0.31 -18.91
C PRO A 83 18.19 -1.22 -19.98
N LYS A 84 19.05 -1.92 -20.72
CA LYS A 84 18.62 -2.83 -21.78
C LYS A 84 17.66 -3.90 -21.24
N GLY A 85 16.52 -4.09 -21.89
CA GLY A 85 15.42 -4.95 -21.45
C GLY A 85 14.33 -4.24 -20.65
N PHE A 86 14.55 -2.99 -20.23
CA PHE A 86 13.62 -2.18 -19.44
C PHE A 86 13.19 -0.90 -20.17
N GLU A 87 13.50 -0.76 -21.46
CA GLU A 87 13.20 0.43 -22.27
C GLU A 87 11.70 0.73 -22.37
N TRP A 88 10.84 -0.26 -22.10
CA TRP A 88 9.40 -0.09 -22.04
C TRP A 88 8.97 0.93 -20.97
N GLN A 89 9.73 1.08 -19.89
CA GLN A 89 9.47 2.04 -18.83
C GLN A 89 9.57 3.49 -19.35
N ASP A 90 10.59 3.77 -20.18
CA ASP A 90 10.78 5.09 -20.80
C ASP A 90 9.71 5.35 -21.87
N LYS A 91 9.29 4.31 -22.60
CA LYS A 91 8.19 4.42 -23.58
C LYS A 91 6.87 4.76 -22.90
N ALA A 92 6.60 4.19 -21.74
CA ALA A 92 5.41 4.49 -20.95
C ALA A 92 5.38 5.97 -20.53
N VAL A 93 6.51 6.48 -20.01
CA VAL A 93 6.67 7.91 -19.68
C VAL A 93 6.46 8.79 -20.91
N ALA A 94 7.12 8.47 -22.03
CA ALA A 94 6.98 9.25 -23.26
C ALA A 94 5.54 9.32 -23.77
N LYS A 95 4.77 8.22 -23.63
CA LYS A 95 3.35 8.18 -24.00
C LYS A 95 2.48 9.05 -23.10
N ILE A 96 2.77 9.07 -21.81
CA ILE A 96 2.08 9.94 -20.84
C ILE A 96 2.39 11.42 -21.15
N ASP A 97 3.65 11.75 -21.40
CA ASP A 97 4.05 13.12 -21.73
C ASP A 97 3.45 13.59 -23.06
N GLU A 98 3.42 12.72 -24.07
CA GLU A 98 2.74 12.98 -25.35
C GLU A 98 1.25 13.28 -25.13
N PHE A 99 0.57 12.45 -24.33
CA PHE A 99 -0.83 12.64 -23.98
C PHE A 99 -1.08 13.97 -23.25
N LYS A 100 -0.27 14.29 -22.22
CA LYS A 100 -0.37 15.57 -21.47
C LYS A 100 -0.18 16.78 -22.38
N LYS A 101 0.73 16.71 -23.35
CA LYS A 101 0.96 17.78 -24.34
C LYS A 101 -0.22 17.94 -25.29
N GLN A 102 -0.79 16.85 -25.79
CA GLN A 102 -1.94 16.88 -26.71
C GLN A 102 -3.23 17.30 -26.00
N ASN A 103 -3.35 17.00 -24.71
CA ASN A 103 -4.52 17.26 -23.89
C ASN A 103 -4.27 18.38 -22.87
N SER A 104 -3.49 19.40 -23.24
CA SER A 104 -3.15 20.54 -22.37
C SER A 104 -4.37 21.32 -21.84
N ASN A 105 -5.53 21.14 -22.48
CA ASN A 105 -6.81 21.71 -22.06
C ASN A 105 -7.54 20.87 -20.99
N HIS A 106 -7.06 19.66 -20.69
CA HIS A 106 -7.58 18.72 -19.70
C HIS A 106 -6.59 18.55 -18.53
N LYS A 107 -6.07 19.64 -17.98
CA LYS A 107 -5.15 19.58 -16.82
C LYS A 107 -5.81 18.99 -15.57
N ASP A 108 -7.12 19.11 -15.46
CA ASP A 108 -7.91 18.69 -14.29
C ASP A 108 -8.66 17.37 -14.54
N CYS A 109 -8.02 16.37 -15.16
CA CYS A 109 -8.59 15.04 -15.34
C CYS A 109 -8.06 14.03 -14.30
N GLY A 110 -8.84 12.99 -14.05
CA GLY A 110 -8.42 11.88 -13.19
C GLY A 110 -7.45 10.96 -13.92
N TYR A 111 -6.64 10.21 -13.18
CA TYR A 111 -5.71 9.24 -13.74
C TYR A 111 -5.88 7.88 -13.09
N PHE A 112 -6.25 6.90 -13.91
CA PHE A 112 -6.36 5.50 -13.51
C PHE A 112 -5.39 4.66 -14.34
N VAL A 113 -4.38 4.10 -13.68
CA VAL A 113 -3.28 3.39 -14.34
C VAL A 113 -3.35 1.91 -14.02
N VAL A 114 -3.16 1.07 -15.04
CA VAL A 114 -3.05 -0.37 -14.92
C VAL A 114 -1.71 -0.82 -15.49
N ASN A 115 -0.77 -1.13 -14.60
CA ASN A 115 0.52 -1.72 -14.96
C ASN A 115 0.43 -3.24 -14.88
N ILE A 116 0.38 -3.89 -16.05
CA ILE A 116 0.27 -5.34 -16.21
C ILE A 116 1.58 -5.93 -16.77
N ALA A 117 2.72 -5.26 -16.60
CA ALA A 117 3.98 -5.83 -17.04
C ALA A 117 4.28 -7.16 -16.33
N SER A 118 4.87 -8.12 -17.06
CA SER A 118 5.14 -9.46 -16.54
C SER A 118 6.09 -9.48 -15.32
N THR A 119 5.99 -10.52 -14.50
CA THR A 119 6.87 -10.69 -13.32
C THR A 119 8.34 -10.68 -13.72
N GLY A 120 9.13 -9.84 -13.06
CA GLY A 120 10.55 -9.65 -13.36
C GLY A 120 10.86 -8.58 -14.40
N CYS A 121 9.87 -7.93 -15.02
CA CYS A 121 10.08 -6.86 -16.00
C CYS A 121 10.38 -5.49 -15.38
N GLY A 122 10.53 -5.39 -14.05
CA GLY A 122 10.91 -4.15 -13.37
C GLY A 122 9.76 -3.18 -13.08
N LYS A 123 8.57 -3.70 -12.74
CA LYS A 123 7.38 -2.90 -12.39
C LYS A 123 7.65 -1.80 -11.36
N THR A 124 8.43 -2.10 -10.33
CA THR A 124 8.76 -1.15 -9.25
C THR A 124 9.28 0.20 -9.76
N ILE A 125 10.29 0.18 -10.63
CA ILE A 125 10.87 1.42 -11.19
C ILE A 125 9.88 2.06 -12.16
N ALA A 126 9.18 1.26 -12.96
CA ALA A 126 8.15 1.73 -13.87
C ALA A 126 7.03 2.51 -13.15
N ASN A 127 6.55 2.00 -12.01
CA ASN A 127 5.53 2.63 -11.19
C ASN A 127 5.99 4.02 -10.72
N ALA A 128 7.22 4.13 -10.22
CA ALA A 128 7.80 5.41 -9.80
C ALA A 128 7.96 6.38 -10.98
N LYS A 129 8.48 5.92 -12.12
CA LYS A 129 8.62 6.73 -13.35
C LYS A 129 7.27 7.24 -13.87
N VAL A 130 6.24 6.40 -13.86
CA VAL A 130 4.89 6.78 -14.28
C VAL A 130 4.29 7.78 -13.31
N MET A 131 4.41 7.57 -12.00
CA MET A 131 3.92 8.53 -11.01
C MET A 131 4.63 9.88 -11.11
N GLN A 132 5.94 9.87 -11.40
CA GLN A 132 6.69 11.10 -11.68
C GLN A 132 6.17 11.78 -12.96
N ALA A 133 5.98 11.05 -14.06
CA ALA A 133 5.44 11.62 -15.31
C ALA A 133 4.02 12.20 -15.15
N LEU A 134 3.24 11.62 -14.23
CA LEU A 134 1.89 12.09 -13.90
C LEU A 134 1.86 13.28 -12.94
N SER A 135 2.97 13.66 -12.31
CA SER A 135 3.04 14.89 -11.51
C SER A 135 2.80 16.13 -12.37
N GLU A 136 2.42 17.25 -11.75
CA GLU A 136 2.10 18.47 -12.49
C GLU A 136 3.31 19.01 -13.28
N ASP A 137 4.50 18.93 -12.68
CA ASP A 137 5.77 19.34 -13.26
C ASP A 137 6.48 18.23 -14.06
N SER A 138 5.94 17.01 -14.09
CA SER A 138 6.58 15.80 -14.64
C SER A 138 7.94 15.47 -14.00
N GLU A 139 8.27 16.04 -12.84
CA GLU A 139 9.58 15.90 -12.19
C GLU A 139 9.50 15.52 -10.71
N SER A 140 8.40 15.88 -10.04
CA SER A 140 8.19 15.63 -8.61
C SER A 140 7.56 14.28 -8.34
N LEU A 141 7.78 13.76 -7.13
CA LEU A 141 7.25 12.48 -6.70
C LEU A 141 6.66 12.58 -5.30
N ARG A 142 5.37 12.26 -5.17
CA ARG A 142 4.68 12.12 -3.89
C ARG A 142 3.56 11.10 -3.98
N PHE A 143 3.78 9.93 -3.40
CA PHE A 143 2.81 8.84 -3.47
C PHE A 143 2.93 7.89 -2.28
N ILE A 144 1.94 7.01 -2.19
CA ILE A 144 1.89 5.86 -1.31
C ILE A 144 2.17 4.64 -2.17
N LEU A 145 3.18 3.86 -1.81
CA LEU A 145 3.43 2.53 -2.33
C LEU A 145 2.81 1.51 -1.36
N ALA A 146 1.57 1.12 -1.66
CA ALA A 146 0.81 0.14 -0.90
C ALA A 146 1.05 -1.27 -1.47
N LEU A 147 1.72 -2.11 -0.70
CA LEU A 147 2.14 -3.44 -1.11
C LEU A 147 1.09 -4.50 -0.74
N GLY A 148 0.90 -5.47 -1.62
CA GLY A 148 0.02 -6.63 -1.42
C GLY A 148 0.46 -7.63 -0.34
N LEU A 149 1.51 -7.31 0.40
CA LEU A 149 2.09 -8.18 1.42
C LEU A 149 1.35 -8.05 2.76
N ARG A 150 1.22 -9.15 3.50
CA ARG A 150 0.68 -9.11 4.88
C ARG A 150 1.60 -8.42 5.88
N THR A 151 2.90 -8.37 5.61
CA THR A 151 3.90 -7.78 6.49
C THR A 151 5.01 -7.17 5.65
N LEU A 152 5.36 -5.91 5.95
CA LEU A 152 6.49 -5.26 5.31
C LEU A 152 7.72 -5.37 6.20
N THR A 153 8.81 -5.92 5.65
CA THR A 153 10.10 -6.01 6.34
C THR A 153 10.99 -4.80 6.01
N LEU A 154 11.96 -4.52 6.89
CA LEU A 154 13.00 -3.53 6.63
C LEU A 154 13.75 -3.78 5.32
N GLN A 155 14.10 -5.05 5.06
CA GLN A 155 14.82 -5.44 3.84
C GLN A 155 14.02 -5.10 2.58
N THR A 156 12.72 -5.41 2.57
CA THR A 156 11.84 -5.05 1.45
C THR A 156 11.77 -3.54 1.26
N GLY A 157 11.69 -2.78 2.37
CA GLY A 157 11.74 -1.31 2.32
C GLY A 157 13.04 -0.76 1.74
N ASP A 158 14.19 -1.30 2.15
CA ASP A 158 15.51 -0.91 1.65
C ASP A 158 15.67 -1.23 0.16
N GLU A 159 15.15 -2.38 -0.30
CA GLU A 159 15.12 -2.69 -1.73
C GLU A 159 14.33 -1.63 -2.54
N TYR A 160 13.21 -1.12 -2.02
CA TYR A 160 12.46 -0.06 -2.69
C TYR A 160 13.23 1.26 -2.71
N ARG A 161 13.91 1.62 -1.62
CA ARG A 161 14.79 2.80 -1.58
C ARG A 161 15.90 2.71 -2.60
N GLU A 162 16.61 1.59 -2.66
CA GLU A 162 17.70 1.38 -3.60
C GLU A 162 17.23 1.37 -5.05
N LYS A 163 16.13 0.66 -5.36
CA LYS A 163 15.59 0.55 -6.73
C LYS A 163 15.07 1.89 -7.25
N ILE A 164 14.35 2.64 -6.42
CA ILE A 164 13.80 3.95 -6.81
C ILE A 164 14.88 5.03 -6.72
N GLY A 165 15.91 4.85 -5.88
CA GLY A 165 17.00 5.80 -5.64
C GLY A 165 16.61 6.92 -4.68
N LEU A 166 15.85 6.60 -3.63
CA LEU A 166 15.38 7.54 -2.61
C LEU A 166 16.08 7.29 -1.27
N GLY A 167 16.40 8.38 -0.56
CA GLY A 167 16.97 8.32 0.78
C GLY A 167 15.93 8.05 1.87
N LYS A 168 16.39 7.83 3.11
CA LYS A 168 15.52 7.73 4.30
C LYS A 168 14.81 9.05 4.63
N ASP A 169 15.31 10.14 4.08
CA ASP A 169 14.77 11.48 4.18
C ASP A 169 13.59 11.71 3.22
N GLU A 170 13.48 10.91 2.15
CA GLU A 170 12.43 11.03 1.13
C GLU A 170 11.43 9.88 1.17
N LEU A 171 11.87 8.66 1.52
CA LEU A 171 11.05 7.45 1.59
C LEU A 171 10.99 6.89 3.01
N ALA A 172 9.80 6.99 3.61
CA ALA A 172 9.48 6.34 4.87
C ALA A 172 8.90 4.94 4.66
N VAL A 173 9.33 3.99 5.48
CA VAL A 173 8.86 2.59 5.41
C VAL A 173 8.10 2.27 6.69
N LEU A 174 6.83 1.90 6.58
CA LEU A 174 6.04 1.43 7.71
C LEU A 174 6.22 -0.09 7.88
N ILE A 175 6.93 -0.48 8.92
CA ILE A 175 7.39 -1.84 9.18
C ILE A 175 6.36 -2.61 9.99
N GLY A 176 6.18 -3.87 9.60
CA GLY A 176 5.36 -4.82 10.31
C GLY A 176 4.00 -5.02 9.64
N SER A 177 3.04 -5.41 10.46
CA SER A 177 1.68 -5.73 10.05
C SER A 177 0.71 -5.16 11.06
N SER A 178 -0.22 -4.34 10.57
CA SER A 178 -1.32 -3.80 11.36
C SER A 178 -2.11 -4.90 12.08
N ALA A 179 -2.52 -5.94 11.36
CA ALA A 179 -3.31 -7.03 11.93
C ALA A 179 -2.56 -7.81 13.03
N ILE A 180 -1.26 -8.09 12.84
CA ILE A 180 -0.46 -8.84 13.83
C ILE A 180 -0.26 -8.00 15.10
N LYS A 181 0.06 -6.71 14.96
CA LYS A 181 0.24 -5.81 16.11
C LYS A 181 -1.08 -5.66 16.89
N GLU A 182 -2.21 -5.49 16.20
CA GLU A 182 -3.53 -5.41 16.83
C GLU A 182 -3.91 -6.69 17.58
N LEU A 183 -3.70 -7.87 16.98
CA LEU A 183 -3.96 -9.15 17.63
C LEU A 183 -3.11 -9.33 18.89
N HIS A 184 -1.83 -9.00 18.81
CA HIS A 184 -0.92 -9.08 19.95
C HIS A 184 -1.30 -8.09 21.07
N GLU A 185 -1.75 -6.89 20.75
CA GLU A 185 -2.29 -5.97 21.76
C GLU A 185 -3.59 -6.47 22.39
N LYS A 186 -4.51 -7.03 21.60
CA LYS A 186 -5.75 -7.63 22.13
C LYS A 186 -5.45 -8.76 23.11
N ALA A 187 -4.54 -9.66 22.75
CA ALA A 187 -4.10 -10.75 23.64
C ALA A 187 -3.51 -10.21 24.96
N LYS A 188 -2.66 -9.17 24.90
CA LYS A 188 -2.12 -8.52 26.11
C LYS A 188 -3.18 -7.84 26.97
N LYS A 189 -4.24 -7.31 26.36
CA LYS A 189 -5.38 -6.66 27.05
C LYS A 189 -6.36 -7.66 27.65
N GLU A 190 -6.41 -8.89 27.16
CA GLU A 190 -7.18 -9.97 27.80
C GLU A 190 -6.45 -10.54 29.02
N ASP A 191 -5.12 -10.57 29.01
CA ASP A 191 -4.28 -11.07 30.12
C ASP A 191 -4.15 -10.08 31.30
N LYS A 192 -4.43 -8.80 31.08
CA LYS A 192 -4.42 -7.75 32.11
C LYS A 192 -5.76 -7.03 32.01
N GLU A 193 -6.59 -7.05 33.04
CA GLU A 193 -7.82 -6.25 33.14
C GLU A 193 -7.53 -4.73 33.10
N GLU A 194 -6.98 -4.23 31.99
CA GLU A 194 -6.64 -2.84 31.75
C GLU A 194 -7.89 -2.11 31.24
N ILE A 195 -8.29 -1.06 31.98
CA ILE A 195 -9.39 -0.19 31.60
C ILE A 195 -9.12 0.41 30.22
N THR A 196 -10.06 0.17 29.30
CA THR A 196 -9.99 0.60 27.90
C THR A 196 -10.20 2.11 27.77
N PHE A 197 -9.72 2.70 26.68
CA PHE A 197 -9.98 4.12 26.38
C PHE A 197 -11.49 4.40 26.20
N GLU A 198 -12.27 3.41 25.76
CA GLU A 198 -13.73 3.47 25.65
C GLU A 198 -14.37 3.66 27.04
N GLU A 199 -13.98 2.84 28.03
CA GLU A 199 -14.56 2.87 29.38
C GLU A 199 -14.28 4.20 30.13
N ILE A 200 -13.20 4.91 29.78
CA ILE A 200 -12.87 6.21 30.38
C ILE A 200 -13.28 7.41 29.51
N GLY A 201 -14.05 7.18 28.44
CA GLY A 201 -14.51 8.25 27.52
C GLY A 201 -13.36 9.00 26.84
N SER A 202 -12.23 8.32 26.63
CA SER A 202 -10.99 8.89 26.09
C SER A 202 -10.47 8.09 24.89
N GLU A 203 -11.36 7.51 24.09
CA GLU A 203 -11.05 6.87 22.80
C GLU A 203 -10.14 7.76 21.93
N SER A 204 -10.26 9.08 22.09
CA SER A 204 -9.47 10.06 21.37
C SER A 204 -8.04 10.22 21.92
N LEU A 205 -7.59 9.33 22.79
CA LEU A 205 -6.20 9.17 23.19
C LEU A 205 -5.54 7.92 22.58
N GLU A 206 -6.30 7.10 21.83
CA GLU A 206 -5.78 5.91 21.18
C GLU A 206 -4.62 6.25 20.22
N GLU A 207 -3.53 5.49 20.29
CA GLU A 207 -2.40 5.73 19.41
C GLU A 207 -2.80 5.51 17.95
N LEU A 208 -2.46 6.47 17.08
CA LEU A 208 -2.93 6.48 15.70
C LEU A 208 -2.14 5.52 14.78
N ILE A 209 -0.91 5.15 15.17
CA ILE A 209 -0.04 4.18 14.48
C ILE A 209 0.77 3.41 15.51
N LEU A 210 0.58 2.10 15.59
CA LEU A 210 1.31 1.18 16.48
C LEU A 210 2.60 0.65 15.84
N GLU A 211 2.66 0.71 14.51
CA GLU A 211 3.71 0.17 13.65
C GLU A 211 4.99 0.99 13.72
N ASP A 212 6.14 0.37 13.50
CA ASP A 212 7.39 1.14 13.52
C ASP A 212 7.59 1.80 12.16
N LEU A 213 8.06 3.05 12.16
CA LEU A 213 8.36 3.78 10.94
C LEU A 213 9.88 3.91 10.83
N ASP A 214 10.46 3.42 9.74
CA ASP A 214 11.87 3.67 9.43
C ASP A 214 11.99 4.86 8.48
N TYR A 215 12.64 5.90 8.98
CA TYR A 215 12.84 7.19 8.34
C TYR A 215 14.05 7.90 8.98
N SER A 216 14.59 8.92 8.31
CA SER A 216 15.49 9.89 8.94
C SER A 216 14.76 11.18 9.24
N ASP A 217 15.19 11.89 10.29
CA ASP A 217 14.66 13.21 10.60
C ASP A 217 14.88 14.16 9.42
N SER A 218 13.83 14.91 9.07
CA SER A 218 13.87 15.99 8.08
C SER A 218 13.03 17.16 8.58
N PRO A 219 13.24 18.37 8.06
CA PRO A 219 12.31 19.47 8.28
C PRO A 219 10.89 19.06 7.91
N THR A 220 9.93 19.50 8.71
CA THR A 220 8.50 19.26 8.51
C THR A 220 7.79 20.59 8.53
N ALA A 221 6.73 20.76 7.75
CA ALA A 221 5.99 22.01 7.76
C ALA A 221 5.31 22.29 9.12
N ASP A 222 5.41 23.53 9.60
CA ASP A 222 4.88 23.96 10.90
C ASP A 222 3.37 23.76 11.04
N PHE A 223 2.62 23.76 9.92
CA PHE A 223 1.17 23.56 9.97
C PHE A 223 0.77 22.17 10.45
N LEU A 224 1.68 21.20 10.34
CA LEU A 224 1.46 19.87 10.88
C LEU A 224 1.35 19.90 12.41
N ASP A 225 1.95 20.88 13.10
CA ASP A 225 1.82 21.04 14.55
C ASP A 225 0.41 21.43 15.00
N ALA A 226 -0.41 22.01 14.11
CA ALA A 226 -1.81 22.29 14.41
C ALA A 226 -2.65 21.00 14.51
N ILE A 227 -2.18 19.93 13.88
CA ILE A 227 -2.92 18.67 13.72
C ILE A 227 -2.29 17.57 14.54
N ILE A 228 -0.96 17.50 14.61
CA ILE A 228 -0.24 16.40 15.23
C ILE A 228 -0.01 16.70 16.72
N PRO A 229 -0.39 15.79 17.62
CA PRO A 229 -0.13 15.95 19.05
C PRO A 229 1.38 15.95 19.33
N LYS A 230 1.77 16.59 20.44
CA LYS A 230 3.18 16.65 20.86
C LYS A 230 3.80 15.29 21.14
N ASN A 231 3.00 14.29 21.53
CA ASN A 231 3.48 12.93 21.75
C ASN A 231 3.60 12.18 20.41
N ASN A 232 4.73 11.52 20.17
CA ASN A 232 5.06 10.84 18.90
C ASN A 232 5.01 11.75 17.65
N ALA A 233 5.15 13.06 17.84
CA ALA A 233 4.99 14.05 16.77
C ALA A 233 5.89 13.76 15.57
N ASN A 234 7.16 13.41 15.78
CA ASN A 234 8.12 13.19 14.70
C ASN A 234 7.72 12.02 13.78
N LYS A 235 7.26 10.91 14.37
CA LYS A 235 6.81 9.72 13.62
C LYS A 235 5.57 10.04 12.79
N LEU A 236 4.59 10.70 13.40
CA LEU A 236 3.34 11.09 12.71
C LEU A 236 3.60 12.13 11.62
N LYS A 237 4.50 13.08 11.89
CA LYS A 237 4.95 14.08 10.91
C LYS A 237 5.66 13.40 9.76
N ALA A 238 6.56 12.45 10.02
CA ALA A 238 7.26 11.71 8.98
C ALA A 238 6.27 10.91 8.12
N PHE A 239 5.33 10.18 8.73
CA PHE A 239 4.29 9.44 8.00
C PHE A 239 3.52 10.33 7.01
N LEU A 240 3.15 11.55 7.44
CA LEU A 240 2.41 12.48 6.60
C LEU A 240 3.31 13.23 5.61
N TYR A 241 4.44 13.77 6.05
CA TYR A 241 5.21 14.76 5.31
C TYR A 241 6.12 14.13 4.26
N LYS A 242 6.72 12.97 4.54
CA LYS A 242 7.70 12.33 3.66
C LYS A 242 7.15 12.14 2.25
N PRO A 243 7.87 12.49 1.17
CA PRO A 243 7.37 12.39 -0.19
C PRO A 243 6.81 11.00 -0.54
N VAL A 244 7.54 9.94 -0.24
CA VAL A 244 7.12 8.56 -0.53
C VAL A 244 6.91 7.80 0.76
N LEU A 245 5.80 7.07 0.84
CA LEU A 245 5.49 6.16 1.94
C LEU A 245 5.36 4.75 1.38
N ALA A 246 6.23 3.83 1.79
CA ALA A 246 6.10 2.42 1.51
C ALA A 246 5.45 1.72 2.70
N CYS A 247 4.35 1.00 2.47
CA CYS A 247 3.62 0.28 3.50
C CYS A 247 2.89 -0.91 2.89
N THR A 248 2.40 -1.86 3.70
CA THR A 248 1.36 -2.78 3.23
C THR A 248 0.05 -2.02 2.97
N ILE A 249 -0.83 -2.55 2.14
CA ILE A 249 -2.14 -1.93 1.90
C ILE A 249 -2.98 -1.84 3.19
N ASP A 250 -2.87 -2.82 4.09
CA ASP A 250 -3.63 -2.88 5.35
C ASP A 250 -3.44 -1.62 6.20
N HIS A 251 -2.25 -1.02 6.16
CA HIS A 251 -1.98 0.22 6.89
C HIS A 251 -2.84 1.38 6.41
N ILE A 252 -3.13 1.44 5.11
CA ILE A 252 -3.93 2.51 4.49
C ILE A 252 -5.41 2.13 4.41
N MET A 253 -5.74 0.83 4.44
CA MET A 253 -7.12 0.33 4.46
C MET A 253 -7.94 0.90 5.63
N SER A 254 -7.30 1.22 6.75
CA SER A 254 -7.96 1.88 7.88
C SER A 254 -8.61 3.23 7.51
N ALA A 255 -8.25 3.86 6.38
CA ALA A 255 -8.95 5.03 5.84
C ALA A 255 -10.45 4.78 5.57
N THR A 256 -10.82 3.55 5.19
CA THR A 256 -12.20 3.17 4.84
C THR A 256 -12.79 2.10 5.73
N GLU A 257 -11.96 1.27 6.36
CA GLU A 257 -12.40 0.11 7.14
C GLU A 257 -12.48 0.35 8.65
N THR A 258 -12.02 1.51 9.14
CA THR A 258 -12.12 1.84 10.56
C THR A 258 -13.59 2.05 10.95
N THR A 259 -14.13 1.15 11.78
CA THR A 259 -15.50 1.24 12.29
C THR A 259 -15.61 2.04 13.60
N ARG A 260 -14.52 2.10 14.38
CA ARG A 260 -14.42 2.79 15.68
C ARG A 260 -13.02 3.37 15.91
N GLY A 261 -12.91 4.38 16.78
CA GLY A 261 -11.63 5.01 17.10
C GLY A 261 -11.11 5.99 16.03
N GLY A 262 -9.84 6.38 16.16
CA GLY A 262 -9.19 7.43 15.37
C GLY A 262 -8.25 6.94 14.26
N LYS A 263 -8.09 5.63 14.06
CA LYS A 263 -7.06 5.04 13.19
C LYS A 263 -7.14 5.49 11.72
N TYR A 264 -8.33 5.83 11.23
CA TYR A 264 -8.52 6.35 9.87
C TYR A 264 -7.87 7.72 9.61
N ILE A 265 -7.60 8.51 10.66
CA ILE A 265 -7.25 9.94 10.51
C ILE A 265 -5.95 10.10 9.70
N LEU A 266 -4.89 9.35 10.05
CA LEU A 266 -3.60 9.49 9.40
C LEU A 266 -3.59 8.97 7.95
N PRO A 267 -4.10 7.76 7.66
CA PRO A 267 -4.32 7.29 6.29
C PRO A 267 -5.11 8.27 5.44
N CYS A 268 -6.21 8.84 5.96
CA CYS A 268 -7.01 9.83 5.23
C CYS A 268 -6.22 11.11 4.92
N LEU A 269 -5.47 11.63 5.90
CA LEU A 269 -4.62 12.81 5.70
C LEU A 269 -3.47 12.52 4.72
N ARG A 270 -2.92 11.30 4.73
CA ARG A 270 -1.90 10.86 3.78
C ARG A 270 -2.47 10.83 2.37
N LEU A 271 -3.61 10.17 2.16
CA LEU A 271 -4.32 10.14 0.88
C LEU A 271 -4.73 11.54 0.40
N LEU A 272 -5.07 12.46 1.30
CA LEU A 272 -5.42 13.84 0.91
C LEU A 272 -4.29 14.55 0.14
N SER A 273 -3.05 14.07 0.24
CA SER A 273 -1.86 14.73 -0.33
C SER A 273 -1.00 13.83 -1.20
N SER A 274 -1.30 12.54 -1.35
CA SER A 274 -0.43 11.58 -2.02
C SER A 274 -1.21 10.71 -3.00
N ASP A 275 -0.66 10.54 -4.20
CA ASP A 275 -1.17 9.58 -5.17
C ASP A 275 -0.99 8.13 -4.64
N LEU A 276 -1.74 7.17 -5.16
CA LEU A 276 -1.80 5.81 -4.62
C LEU A 276 -1.33 4.78 -5.66
N VAL A 277 -0.25 4.05 -5.36
CA VAL A 277 0.18 2.86 -6.09
C VAL A 277 -0.18 1.64 -5.24
N ILE A 278 -0.92 0.70 -5.81
CA ILE A 278 -1.19 -0.60 -5.21
C ILE A 278 -0.43 -1.66 -6.01
N ASP A 279 0.59 -2.23 -5.39
CA ASP A 279 1.46 -3.24 -6.00
C ASP A 279 1.06 -4.65 -5.55
N GLU A 280 1.05 -5.60 -6.49
CA GLU A 280 0.66 -7.00 -6.30
C GLU A 280 -0.79 -7.13 -5.78
N ILE A 281 -1.72 -6.43 -6.43
CA ILE A 281 -3.16 -6.36 -6.07
C ILE A 281 -3.93 -7.70 -6.17
N ASP A 282 -3.38 -8.70 -6.86
CA ASP A 282 -4.02 -10.00 -7.08
C ASP A 282 -3.74 -11.03 -5.98
N ASP A 283 -2.91 -10.72 -4.97
CA ASP A 283 -2.67 -11.59 -3.81
C ASP A 283 -3.82 -11.57 -2.78
N PHE A 284 -4.87 -10.78 -3.04
CA PHE A 284 -5.99 -10.55 -2.12
C PHE A 284 -7.19 -11.46 -2.37
N ASN A 285 -7.91 -11.79 -1.30
CA ASN A 285 -9.16 -12.55 -1.39
C ASN A 285 -10.34 -11.63 -1.80
N GLU A 286 -11.47 -12.23 -2.19
CA GLU A 286 -12.64 -11.49 -2.66
C GLU A 286 -13.15 -10.40 -1.69
N LYS A 287 -13.10 -10.63 -0.37
CA LYS A 287 -13.56 -9.65 0.62
C LYS A 287 -12.61 -8.45 0.67
N ASP A 288 -11.32 -8.71 0.61
CA ASP A 288 -10.28 -7.68 0.61
C ASP A 288 -10.39 -6.81 -0.64
N LEU A 289 -10.70 -7.39 -1.81
CA LEU A 289 -10.89 -6.64 -3.06
C LEU A 289 -12.02 -5.60 -2.95
N VAL A 290 -13.12 -5.89 -2.25
CA VAL A 290 -14.21 -4.91 -2.04
C VAL A 290 -13.72 -3.75 -1.17
N ALA A 291 -12.93 -4.05 -0.13
CA ALA A 291 -12.35 -3.02 0.72
C ALA A 291 -11.39 -2.13 -0.09
N ILE A 292 -10.53 -2.74 -0.91
CA ILE A 292 -9.63 -2.00 -1.80
C ILE A 292 -10.41 -1.12 -2.78
N GLY A 293 -11.56 -1.59 -3.29
CA GLY A 293 -12.46 -0.77 -4.08
C GLY A 293 -12.92 0.50 -3.35
N ARG A 294 -13.29 0.40 -2.06
CA ARG A 294 -13.61 1.58 -1.23
C ARG A 294 -12.42 2.51 -1.08
N LEU A 295 -11.21 1.97 -0.90
CA LEU A 295 -9.99 2.76 -0.81
C LEU A 295 -9.69 3.51 -2.11
N ILE A 296 -9.82 2.85 -3.26
CA ILE A 296 -9.65 3.47 -4.59
C ILE A 296 -10.68 4.58 -4.81
N HIS A 297 -11.94 4.34 -4.44
CA HIS A 297 -12.99 5.34 -4.47
C HIS A 297 -12.64 6.55 -3.60
N LEU A 298 -12.17 6.32 -2.36
CA LEU A 298 -11.73 7.41 -1.46
C LEU A 298 -10.56 8.20 -2.05
N ALA A 299 -9.56 7.53 -2.61
CA ALA A 299 -8.41 8.20 -3.25
C ALA A 299 -8.88 9.11 -4.40
N ALA A 300 -9.76 8.61 -5.27
CA ALA A 300 -10.32 9.38 -6.37
C ALA A 300 -11.17 10.57 -5.89
N MET A 301 -11.99 10.38 -4.85
CA MET A 301 -12.77 11.44 -4.21
C MET A 301 -11.89 12.57 -3.63
N LEU A 302 -10.70 12.21 -3.13
CA LEU A 302 -9.69 13.14 -2.65
C LEU A 302 -8.84 13.77 -3.78
N GLY A 303 -9.17 13.49 -5.05
CA GLY A 303 -8.50 14.06 -6.22
C GLY A 303 -7.17 13.40 -6.55
N ARG A 304 -6.94 12.17 -6.07
CA ARG A 304 -5.66 11.48 -6.24
C ARG A 304 -5.67 10.55 -7.43
N LYS A 305 -4.47 10.37 -7.99
CA LYS A 305 -4.21 9.41 -9.06
C LYS A 305 -4.06 8.02 -8.45
N VAL A 306 -4.56 7.00 -9.15
CA VAL A 306 -4.47 5.61 -8.70
C VAL A 306 -3.77 4.78 -9.76
N MET A 307 -2.83 3.95 -9.32
CA MET A 307 -2.19 2.93 -10.12
C MET A 307 -2.36 1.57 -9.46
N ILE A 308 -2.88 0.60 -10.20
CA ILE A 308 -2.84 -0.80 -9.83
C ILE A 308 -1.76 -1.52 -10.65
N SER A 309 -0.92 -2.29 -9.97
CA SER A 309 0.26 -2.94 -10.53
C SER A 309 0.23 -4.42 -10.20
N SER A 310 0.06 -5.28 -11.21
CA SER A 310 0.19 -6.74 -11.09
C SER A 310 0.18 -7.38 -12.47
N ALA A 311 0.96 -8.45 -12.64
CA ALA A 311 1.07 -9.17 -13.91
C ALA A 311 -0.21 -9.96 -14.27
N THR A 312 -1.08 -10.20 -13.28
CA THR A 312 -2.14 -11.20 -13.29
C THR A 312 -3.52 -10.63 -12.99
N ILE A 313 -3.68 -9.30 -13.13
CA ILE A 313 -4.96 -8.59 -12.91
C ILE A 313 -6.05 -9.15 -13.86
N PRO A 314 -7.14 -9.73 -13.33
CA PRO A 314 -8.27 -10.15 -14.15
C PRO A 314 -8.99 -8.94 -14.78
N PRO A 315 -9.53 -9.06 -16.00
CA PRO A 315 -10.27 -7.96 -16.64
C PRO A 315 -11.43 -7.42 -15.80
N SER A 316 -12.18 -8.32 -15.16
CA SER A 316 -13.29 -7.95 -14.27
C SER A 316 -12.85 -7.15 -13.05
N LEU A 317 -11.65 -7.45 -12.53
CA LEU A 317 -11.09 -6.71 -11.40
C LEU A 317 -10.67 -5.30 -11.82
N ALA A 318 -9.99 -5.18 -12.96
CA ALA A 318 -9.59 -3.88 -13.51
C ALA A 318 -10.81 -3.00 -13.81
N GLU A 319 -11.88 -3.58 -14.38
CA GLU A 319 -13.15 -2.91 -14.65
C GLU A 319 -13.86 -2.48 -13.35
N GLY A 320 -13.90 -3.35 -12.34
CA GLY A 320 -14.49 -3.04 -11.03
C GLY A 320 -13.76 -1.90 -10.31
N PHE A 321 -12.43 -1.89 -10.36
CA PHE A 321 -11.63 -0.81 -9.77
C PHE A 321 -11.69 0.50 -10.56
N PHE A 322 -11.75 0.43 -11.89
CA PHE A 322 -12.06 1.62 -12.68
C PHE A 322 -13.43 2.19 -12.28
N ASN A 323 -14.45 1.33 -12.11
CA ASN A 323 -15.77 1.77 -11.68
C ASN A 323 -15.71 2.47 -10.30
N ALA A 324 -15.00 1.90 -9.34
CA ALA A 324 -14.81 2.52 -8.04
C ALA A 324 -14.07 3.87 -8.14
N TYR A 325 -13.04 3.96 -8.97
CA TYR A 325 -12.28 5.19 -9.22
C TYR A 325 -13.17 6.27 -9.85
N GLN A 326 -13.95 5.96 -10.89
CA GLN A 326 -14.78 6.97 -11.56
C GLN A 326 -15.85 7.55 -10.64
N GLU A 327 -16.45 6.75 -9.77
CA GLU A 327 -17.50 7.23 -8.86
C GLU A 327 -16.91 8.17 -7.81
N GLY A 328 -15.72 7.85 -7.30
CA GLY A 328 -14.98 8.75 -6.42
C GLY A 328 -14.57 10.05 -7.15
N TRP A 329 -14.02 9.92 -8.37
CA TRP A 329 -13.59 11.06 -9.17
C TRP A 329 -14.75 12.01 -9.51
N LYS A 330 -15.95 11.48 -9.77
CA LYS A 330 -17.16 12.30 -9.99
C LYS A 330 -17.45 13.21 -8.81
N ILE A 331 -17.31 12.71 -7.58
CA ILE A 331 -17.50 13.52 -6.37
C ILE A 331 -16.43 14.63 -6.31
N HIS A 332 -15.17 14.30 -6.60
CA HIS A 332 -14.09 15.27 -6.65
C HIS A 332 -14.35 16.37 -7.68
N ALA A 333 -14.66 15.98 -8.92
CA ALA A 333 -14.93 16.88 -10.03
C ALA A 333 -16.12 17.80 -9.74
N ASN A 334 -17.20 17.27 -9.16
CA ASN A 334 -18.35 18.08 -8.76
C ASN A 334 -18.00 19.08 -7.65
N PHE A 335 -17.19 18.66 -6.66
CA PHE A 335 -16.73 19.54 -5.58
C PHE A 335 -15.80 20.65 -6.09
N LYS A 336 -14.92 20.34 -7.06
CA LYS A 336 -13.98 21.29 -7.68
C LYS A 336 -14.56 22.07 -8.86
N GLN A 337 -15.76 21.72 -9.32
CA GLN A 337 -16.38 22.24 -10.53
C GLN A 337 -15.49 22.02 -11.78
N THR A 338 -14.83 20.87 -11.86
CA THR A 338 -13.98 20.45 -12.98
C THR A 338 -14.66 19.38 -13.84
N ASN A 339 -14.02 18.97 -14.94
CA ASN A 339 -14.54 17.93 -15.81
C ASN A 339 -14.41 16.54 -15.15
N GLN A 340 -15.31 15.62 -15.52
CA GLN A 340 -15.33 14.24 -15.01
C GLN A 340 -14.44 13.31 -15.86
N ASN A 341 -13.56 13.85 -16.71
CA ASN A 341 -12.78 13.03 -17.62
C ASN A 341 -11.71 12.26 -16.85
N ILE A 342 -11.43 11.04 -17.29
CA ILE A 342 -10.43 10.16 -16.70
C ILE A 342 -9.50 9.66 -17.79
N ALA A 343 -8.21 9.97 -17.66
CA ALA A 343 -7.17 9.36 -18.47
C ALA A 343 -6.87 7.96 -17.92
N CYS A 344 -7.19 6.96 -18.73
CA CYS A 344 -6.89 5.56 -18.44
C CYS A 344 -5.59 5.17 -19.15
N ILE A 345 -4.67 4.56 -18.40
CA ILE A 345 -3.34 4.22 -18.89
C ILE A 345 -3.12 2.72 -18.70
N TRP A 346 -2.81 2.00 -19.78
CA TRP A 346 -2.42 0.59 -19.73
C TRP A 346 -0.97 0.45 -20.14
N ILE A 347 -0.22 -0.29 -19.33
CA ILE A 347 1.23 -0.42 -19.48
C ILE A 347 1.63 -1.89 -19.36
N ASP A 348 2.46 -2.36 -20.29
CA ASP A 348 3.18 -3.61 -20.14
C ASP A 348 4.60 -3.53 -20.76
N GLU A 349 5.32 -4.65 -20.76
CA GLU A 349 6.69 -4.70 -21.29
C GLU A 349 6.78 -4.51 -22.81
N PHE A 350 5.66 -4.55 -23.54
CA PHE A 350 5.62 -4.45 -25.00
C PHE A 350 5.11 -3.08 -25.47
N ASN A 351 4.08 -2.55 -24.82
CA ASN A 351 3.40 -1.33 -25.25
C ASN A 351 2.84 -0.51 -24.07
N SER A 352 2.48 0.74 -24.36
CA SER A 352 1.76 1.62 -23.45
C SER A 352 0.70 2.42 -24.22
N GLU A 353 -0.52 2.44 -23.70
CA GLU A 353 -1.67 3.13 -24.31
C GLU A 353 -2.32 4.06 -23.29
N VAL A 354 -2.69 5.26 -23.74
CA VAL A 354 -3.36 6.27 -22.93
C VAL A 354 -4.62 6.68 -23.67
N GLU A 355 -5.77 6.53 -23.03
CA GLU A 355 -7.07 6.87 -23.60
C GLU A 355 -7.85 7.77 -22.63
N LEU A 356 -8.49 8.81 -23.15
CA LEU A 356 -9.33 9.69 -22.36
C LEU A 356 -10.77 9.16 -22.39
N ILE A 357 -11.32 8.85 -21.22
CA ILE A 357 -12.73 8.52 -21.06
C ILE A 357 -13.47 9.81 -20.68
N ASP A 358 -14.29 10.30 -21.60
CA ASP A 358 -15.03 11.57 -21.55
C ASP A 358 -16.56 11.35 -21.49
N LYS A 359 -16.98 10.37 -20.67
CA LYS A 359 -18.39 9.99 -20.53
C LYS A 359 -18.93 10.40 -19.17
N ASN A 360 -20.01 11.18 -19.17
CA ASN A 360 -20.69 11.59 -17.95
C ASN A 360 -21.47 10.43 -17.30
N GLU A 361 -21.99 9.51 -18.11
CA GLU A 361 -22.76 8.36 -17.62
C GLU A 361 -21.83 7.20 -17.22
N SER A 362 -21.97 6.71 -15.99
CA SER A 362 -21.09 5.67 -15.41
C SER A 362 -21.03 4.40 -16.24
N LEU A 363 -22.17 3.95 -16.78
CA LEU A 363 -22.25 2.73 -17.58
C LEU A 363 -21.49 2.89 -18.91
N MET A 364 -21.68 4.01 -19.60
CA MET A 364 -20.96 4.30 -20.85
C MET A 364 -19.45 4.45 -20.64
N ALA A 365 -19.04 5.01 -19.50
CA ALA A 365 -17.63 5.09 -19.11
C ALA A 365 -17.04 3.69 -18.89
N CYS A 366 -17.74 2.81 -18.17
CA CYS A 366 -17.35 1.41 -17.98
C CYS A 366 -17.25 0.66 -19.30
N ASP A 367 -18.23 0.81 -20.20
CA ASP A 367 -18.21 0.15 -21.51
C ASP A 367 -17.02 0.65 -22.36
N SER A 368 -16.73 1.95 -22.32
CA SER A 368 -15.56 2.53 -22.98
C SER A 368 -14.26 1.94 -22.42
N TYR A 369 -14.11 1.95 -21.09
CA TYR A 369 -12.96 1.38 -20.40
C TYR A 369 -12.76 -0.10 -20.78
N LYS A 370 -13.83 -0.89 -20.71
CA LYS A 370 -13.82 -2.32 -21.05
C LYS A 370 -13.35 -2.57 -22.48
N ASN A 371 -13.85 -1.78 -23.43
CA ASN A 371 -13.44 -1.89 -24.83
C ASN A 371 -11.95 -1.59 -25.03
N PHE A 372 -11.43 -0.53 -24.39
CA PHE A 372 -10.00 -0.20 -24.45
C PHE A 372 -9.14 -1.27 -23.78
N HIS A 373 -9.54 -1.71 -22.59
CA HIS A 373 -8.85 -2.76 -21.84
C HIS A 373 -8.77 -4.06 -22.65
N GLN A 374 -9.87 -4.51 -23.25
CA GLN A 374 -9.89 -5.72 -24.10
C GLN A 374 -8.96 -5.59 -25.31
N LYS A 375 -8.94 -4.43 -25.97
CA LYS A 375 -8.02 -4.16 -27.11
C LYS A 375 -6.56 -4.24 -26.68
N PHE A 376 -6.22 -3.64 -25.54
CA PHE A 376 -4.87 -3.69 -25.00
C PHE A 376 -4.45 -5.13 -24.65
N ILE A 377 -5.31 -5.87 -23.94
CA ILE A 377 -5.07 -7.26 -23.56
C ILE A 377 -4.94 -8.19 -24.77
N ALA A 378 -5.73 -8.00 -25.83
CA ALA A 378 -5.60 -8.79 -27.06
C ALA A 378 -4.22 -8.62 -27.73
N LYS A 379 -3.69 -7.38 -27.75
CA LYS A 379 -2.34 -7.08 -28.25
C LYS A 379 -1.27 -7.72 -27.35
N ARG A 380 -1.45 -7.63 -26.02
CA ARG A 380 -0.58 -8.27 -25.04
C ARG A 380 -0.51 -9.78 -25.22
N ILE A 381 -1.64 -10.48 -25.33
CA ILE A 381 -1.69 -11.94 -25.55
C ILE A 381 -0.91 -12.32 -26.81
N THR A 382 -1.13 -11.61 -27.91
CA THR A 382 -0.42 -11.85 -29.19
C THR A 382 1.10 -11.72 -29.05
N ASN A 383 1.59 -10.83 -28.16
CA ASN A 383 3.02 -10.67 -27.91
C ASN A 383 3.57 -11.71 -26.92
N LEU A 384 2.79 -12.10 -25.90
CA LEU A 384 3.15 -13.14 -24.94
C LEU A 384 3.31 -14.50 -25.62
N GLU A 385 2.43 -14.84 -26.57
CA GLU A 385 2.50 -16.10 -27.34
C GLU A 385 3.79 -16.22 -28.17
N LYS A 386 4.42 -15.09 -28.51
CA LYS A 386 5.69 -15.07 -29.25
C LYS A 386 6.91 -15.18 -28.34
N GLN A 387 6.75 -15.02 -27.01
CA GLN A 387 7.88 -15.11 -26.11
C GLN A 387 8.38 -16.55 -26.00
N PRO A 388 9.72 -16.76 -25.88
CA PRO A 388 10.27 -18.08 -25.68
C PRO A 388 9.76 -18.68 -24.35
N THR A 389 9.37 -19.96 -24.40
CA THR A 389 8.86 -20.66 -23.22
C THR A 389 9.96 -20.87 -22.19
N GLY A 390 9.98 -20.05 -21.14
CA GLY A 390 10.97 -20.15 -20.05
C GLY A 390 10.66 -21.22 -19.01
N ARG A 391 9.41 -21.71 -18.94
CA ARG A 391 8.94 -22.66 -17.91
C ARG A 391 8.01 -23.70 -18.52
N LYS A 392 8.12 -24.96 -18.09
CA LYS A 392 7.22 -26.06 -18.47
C LYS A 392 6.63 -26.69 -17.22
N GLY A 393 5.32 -26.56 -17.05
CA GLY A 393 4.59 -27.22 -15.97
C GLY A 393 4.34 -28.69 -16.28
N PHE A 394 4.42 -29.55 -15.27
CA PHE A 394 3.93 -30.93 -15.33
C PHE A 394 3.26 -31.30 -14.01
N ILE A 395 2.33 -32.25 -14.08
CA ILE A 395 1.57 -32.71 -12.91
C ILE A 395 2.24 -33.98 -12.37
N VAL A 396 2.61 -33.95 -11.09
CA VAL A 396 3.04 -35.15 -10.36
C VAL A 396 1.80 -35.79 -9.75
N LYS A 397 1.41 -36.96 -10.27
CA LYS A 397 0.29 -37.72 -9.73
C LYS A 397 0.64 -38.29 -8.36
N VAL A 398 -0.35 -38.27 -7.47
CA VAL A 398 -0.28 -38.78 -6.09
C VAL A 398 -1.46 -39.72 -5.80
N ASP A 399 -1.97 -40.40 -6.83
CA ASP A 399 -3.20 -41.22 -6.77
C ASP A 399 -3.12 -42.34 -5.72
N GLU A 400 -1.91 -42.87 -5.48
CA GLU A 400 -1.61 -43.90 -4.47
C GLU A 400 -1.99 -43.43 -3.04
N LEU A 401 -1.97 -42.12 -2.78
CA LEU A 401 -2.33 -41.52 -1.49
C LEU A 401 -3.85 -41.48 -1.23
N LEU A 402 -4.69 -41.72 -2.24
CA LEU A 402 -6.15 -41.70 -2.09
C LEU A 402 -6.69 -42.99 -1.46
N PHE A 403 -5.99 -44.11 -1.65
CA PHE A 403 -6.46 -45.45 -1.25
C PHE A 403 -5.81 -45.94 0.04
N GLU A 404 -4.59 -45.48 0.37
CA GLU A 404 -3.88 -45.86 1.60
C GLU A 404 -3.83 -44.70 2.61
N LYS A 405 -4.61 -44.81 3.69
CA LYS A 405 -4.70 -43.78 4.74
C LYS A 405 -3.51 -43.77 5.71
N THR A 406 -2.71 -44.82 5.74
CA THR A 406 -1.53 -44.92 6.61
C THR A 406 -0.36 -44.14 6.02
N ASP A 407 0.26 -43.28 6.82
CA ASP A 407 1.44 -42.47 6.48
C ASP A 407 1.30 -41.59 5.23
N GLN A 408 0.07 -41.15 4.91
CA GLN A 408 -0.23 -40.37 3.70
C GLN A 408 0.65 -39.12 3.56
N GLN A 409 0.86 -38.40 4.66
CA GLN A 409 1.71 -37.21 4.69
C GLN A 409 3.18 -37.53 4.39
N LYS A 410 3.71 -38.59 5.00
CA LYS A 410 5.11 -39.01 4.78
C LYS A 410 5.34 -39.44 3.34
N LYS A 411 4.40 -40.18 2.75
CA LYS A 411 4.43 -40.57 1.34
C LYS A 411 4.31 -39.36 0.39
N TYR A 412 3.50 -38.36 0.76
CA TYR A 412 3.44 -37.09 0.03
C TYR A 412 4.79 -36.36 0.05
N PHE A 413 5.42 -36.23 1.22
CA PHE A 413 6.73 -35.59 1.35
C PHE A 413 7.83 -36.36 0.61
N GLU A 414 7.78 -37.69 0.65
CA GLU A 414 8.67 -38.55 -0.14
C GLU A 414 8.53 -38.27 -1.65
N LYS A 415 7.30 -38.08 -2.14
CA LYS A 415 7.06 -37.73 -3.54
C LYS A 415 7.64 -36.37 -3.92
N VAL A 416 7.56 -35.39 -3.02
CA VAL A 416 8.19 -34.08 -3.19
C VAL A 416 9.70 -34.23 -3.28
N ARG A 417 10.32 -35.01 -2.39
CA ARG A 417 11.75 -35.32 -2.40
C ARG A 417 12.20 -35.93 -3.73
N GLN A 418 11.53 -37.00 -4.17
CA GLN A 418 11.82 -37.67 -5.44
C GLN A 418 11.72 -36.72 -6.63
N THR A 419 10.72 -35.83 -6.59
CA THR A 419 10.51 -34.84 -7.65
C THR A 419 11.62 -33.78 -7.64
N ALA A 420 12.07 -33.34 -6.47
CA ALA A 420 13.20 -32.42 -6.33
C ALA A 420 14.50 -33.01 -6.91
N ILE A 421 14.79 -34.28 -6.63
CA ILE A 421 15.93 -35.02 -7.20
C ILE A 421 15.83 -35.08 -8.73
N LYS A 422 14.66 -35.48 -9.25
CA LYS A 422 14.42 -35.53 -10.70
C LYS A 422 14.63 -34.16 -11.36
N LEU A 423 14.13 -33.10 -10.74
CA LEU A 423 14.30 -31.73 -11.25
C LEU A 423 15.76 -31.29 -11.23
N HIS A 424 16.51 -31.61 -10.17
CA HIS A 424 17.96 -31.33 -10.12
C HIS A 424 18.70 -32.03 -11.27
N GLN A 425 18.42 -33.30 -11.52
CA GLN A 425 19.05 -34.06 -12.62
C GLN A 425 18.76 -33.44 -13.99
N GLN A 426 17.56 -32.87 -14.18
CA GLN A 426 17.14 -32.24 -15.43
C GLN A 426 17.61 -30.78 -15.57
N HIS A 427 17.77 -30.07 -14.45
CA HIS A 427 17.99 -28.63 -14.40
C HIS A 427 19.08 -28.30 -13.37
N ASN A 428 20.33 -28.36 -13.81
CA ASN A 428 21.50 -28.00 -13.01
C ASN A 428 22.51 -27.20 -13.84
N ILE A 429 23.45 -26.59 -13.12
CA ILE A 429 24.61 -25.91 -13.67
C ILE A 429 25.84 -26.59 -13.08
N VAL A 430 26.86 -26.82 -13.90
CA VAL A 430 28.15 -27.35 -13.44
C VAL A 430 28.96 -26.21 -12.84
N ASP A 431 29.32 -26.31 -11.57
CA ASP A 431 30.33 -25.42 -10.99
C ASP A 431 31.69 -25.71 -11.64
N THR A 432 32.17 -24.75 -12.43
CA THR A 432 33.45 -24.85 -13.13
C THR A 432 34.66 -25.07 -12.22
N LYS A 433 34.60 -24.68 -10.93
CA LYS A 433 35.72 -24.87 -10.00
C LYS A 433 35.75 -26.25 -9.38
N THR A 434 34.61 -26.79 -8.99
CA THR A 434 34.55 -28.08 -8.26
C THR A 434 34.04 -29.25 -9.11
N GLY A 435 33.52 -28.99 -10.31
CA GLY A 435 32.86 -29.98 -11.16
C GLY A 435 31.51 -30.49 -10.62
N LYS A 436 30.94 -29.84 -9.60
CA LYS A 436 29.70 -30.29 -8.95
C LYS A 436 28.49 -29.77 -9.71
N LEU A 437 27.42 -30.55 -9.76
CA LEU A 437 26.12 -30.10 -10.26
C LEU A 437 25.40 -29.31 -9.17
N VAL A 438 24.98 -28.09 -9.48
CA VAL A 438 24.28 -27.20 -8.56
C VAL A 438 22.94 -26.80 -9.18
N SER A 439 21.87 -26.86 -8.40
CA SER A 439 20.56 -26.33 -8.78
C SER A 439 19.95 -25.58 -7.60
N PHE A 440 19.07 -24.63 -7.92
CA PHE A 440 18.25 -23.92 -6.94
C PHE A 440 16.79 -24.29 -7.20
N GLY A 441 16.12 -24.81 -6.17
CA GLY A 441 14.73 -25.21 -6.24
C GLY A 441 13.92 -24.47 -5.17
N VAL A 442 12.64 -24.21 -5.48
CA VAL A 442 11.69 -23.63 -4.54
C VAL A 442 10.54 -24.61 -4.39
N ILE A 443 10.24 -24.98 -3.14
CA ILE A 443 9.06 -25.79 -2.80
C ILE A 443 8.07 -24.88 -2.09
N ARG A 444 6.98 -24.55 -2.78
CA ARG A 444 5.91 -23.71 -2.21
C ARG A 444 4.83 -24.59 -1.61
N MET A 445 4.59 -24.43 -0.31
CA MET A 445 3.47 -25.05 0.42
C MET A 445 2.40 -23.98 0.68
N ALA A 446 1.13 -24.37 0.62
CA ALA A 446 0.02 -23.43 0.81
C ALA A 446 -0.08 -22.89 2.24
N ASN A 447 0.36 -23.69 3.23
CA ASN A 447 0.20 -23.38 4.66
C ASN A 447 1.52 -23.57 5.41
N ILE A 448 1.70 -22.80 6.49
CA ILE A 448 2.92 -22.82 7.32
C ILE A 448 3.11 -24.17 8.04
N PRO A 449 2.12 -24.77 8.74
CA PRO A 449 2.37 -26.01 9.48
C PRO A 449 2.86 -27.17 8.60
N PRO A 450 2.23 -27.48 7.44
CA PRO A 450 2.76 -28.47 6.51
C PRO A 450 4.14 -28.12 5.92
N CYS A 451 4.47 -26.83 5.78
CA CYS A 451 5.78 -26.38 5.33
C CYS A 451 6.87 -26.69 6.36
N ILE A 452 6.60 -26.44 7.65
CA ILE A 452 7.49 -26.80 8.75
C ILE A 452 7.71 -28.31 8.80
N GLU A 453 6.63 -29.09 8.71
CA GLU A 453 6.70 -30.55 8.74
C GLU A 453 7.47 -31.13 7.54
N LEU A 454 7.23 -30.61 6.33
CA LEU A 454 7.98 -30.98 5.14
C LEU A 454 9.46 -30.64 5.28
N THR A 455 9.77 -29.46 5.83
CA THR A 455 11.16 -29.03 6.04
C THR A 455 11.89 -29.97 6.99
N ARG A 456 11.28 -30.31 8.14
CA ARG A 456 11.84 -31.28 9.09
C ARG A 456 12.06 -32.63 8.42
N TYR A 457 11.05 -33.12 7.70
CA TYR A 457 11.16 -34.38 6.96
C TYR A 457 12.33 -34.39 5.99
N LEU A 458 12.51 -33.33 5.18
CA LEU A 458 13.60 -33.26 4.20
C LEU A 458 14.98 -33.13 4.86
N LEU A 459 15.08 -32.52 6.05
CA LEU A 459 16.32 -32.42 6.83
C LEU A 459 16.71 -33.74 7.52
N GLU A 460 15.72 -34.48 8.02
CA GLU A 460 15.94 -35.72 8.78
C GLU A 460 16.11 -36.95 7.87
N THR A 461 15.56 -36.88 6.66
CA THR A 461 15.60 -38.01 5.71
C THR A 461 16.99 -38.14 5.07
N THR A 462 17.47 -39.38 4.92
CA THR A 462 18.69 -39.67 4.15
C THR A 462 18.46 -39.45 2.66
N TRP A 463 19.35 -38.68 2.04
CA TRP A 463 19.38 -38.46 0.59
C TRP A 463 20.28 -39.50 -0.09
N GLU A 464 20.11 -39.70 -1.39
CA GLU A 464 20.95 -40.60 -2.18
C GLU A 464 22.44 -40.19 -2.07
N GLU A 465 23.38 -41.16 -2.12
CA GLU A 465 24.82 -40.95 -1.79
C GLU A 465 25.48 -39.80 -2.57
N ASN A 466 24.97 -39.43 -3.74
CA ASN A 466 25.51 -38.39 -4.61
C ASN A 466 24.82 -37.02 -4.48
N PHE A 467 23.89 -36.85 -3.53
CA PHE A 467 23.14 -35.61 -3.34
C PHE A 467 23.47 -34.96 -2.00
N ALA A 468 23.73 -33.65 -2.03
CA ALA A 468 24.02 -32.82 -0.86
C ALA A 468 23.03 -31.65 -0.77
N PRO A 469 21.78 -31.88 -0.35
CA PRO A 469 20.77 -30.83 -0.26
C PRO A 469 21.17 -29.76 0.76
N LYS A 470 20.83 -28.51 0.46
CA LYS A 470 20.85 -27.40 1.41
C LYS A 470 19.44 -26.85 1.49
N ILE A 471 18.83 -26.99 2.66
CA ILE A 471 17.43 -26.67 2.88
C ILE A 471 17.36 -25.41 3.74
N MET A 472 16.61 -24.43 3.26
CA MET A 472 16.32 -23.18 3.94
C MET A 472 14.81 -23.00 3.90
N ALA A 473 14.20 -22.74 5.06
CA ALA A 473 12.76 -22.57 5.22
C ALA A 473 12.46 -21.28 5.98
#